data_AF-A0A2W6ZTJ2-F1
#
_entry.id   AF-A0A2W6ZTJ2-F1
#
_cell.length_a   1.000
_cell.length_b   1.000
_cell.length_c   1.000
_cell.angle_alpha   90.00
_cell.angle_beta   90.00
_cell.angle_gamma   90.00
#
_symmetry.space_group_name_H-M   'P 1'
#
loop_
_entity.id
_entity.type
_entity.pdbx_description
1 polymer ?
#
loop_
_entity_poly.entity_id
_entity_poly.type
_entity_poly.pdbx_seq_one_letter_code
_entity_poly.pdbx_strand_id
1 'polypeptide(L)'
;MTAALVFSLTLTPQSSRASIGLAEWQVSTPGGNLILHADGWKETYGDCLKADDSDATLLPSQREQVYVSHLRRWRYYQGYIAGESQTGFFLFNEVSKQVTAFSHEQALSQAIADKGLGQPKSNWLTSQDGWAEAWFPEMVWQPCKELLSQSTNRQPGKGFSPVSRAQCRQALSKSSLALYRETTWGRQCQRFQTAPVSTQQQQPTLQAFCEELLRIP
;
A
#
# COMPACT_ATOMS: atom_id res chain seq x y z
N MET A 1 59.69 9.33 -35.69
CA MET A 1 58.86 8.59 -34.71
C MET A 1 57.91 9.59 -34.08
N THR A 2 56.63 9.50 -34.38
CA THR A 2 55.59 10.34 -33.80
C THR A 2 54.34 9.47 -33.69
N ALA A 3 54.03 9.03 -32.47
CA ALA A 3 52.81 8.29 -32.17
C ALA A 3 51.78 9.29 -31.65
N ALA A 4 50.66 9.43 -32.36
CA ALA A 4 49.50 10.16 -31.91
C ALA A 4 48.66 9.26 -30.99
N LEU A 5 48.50 9.65 -29.73
CA LEU A 5 47.56 9.04 -28.79
C LEU A 5 46.16 9.61 -29.05
N VAL A 6 45.28 8.79 -29.63
CA VAL A 6 43.85 9.08 -29.73
C VAL A 6 43.19 8.61 -28.44
N PHE A 7 42.82 9.56 -27.58
CA PHE A 7 41.95 9.30 -26.43
C PHE A 7 40.50 9.27 -26.92
N SER A 8 39.97 8.08 -27.19
CA SER A 8 38.53 7.89 -27.40
C SER A 8 37.82 7.90 -26.05
N LEU A 9 37.18 9.03 -25.71
CA LEU A 9 36.14 9.05 -24.67
C LEU A 9 34.90 8.32 -25.22
N THR A 10 34.75 7.04 -24.91
CA THR A 10 33.47 6.35 -25.03
C THR A 10 32.59 6.74 -23.85
N LEU A 11 31.84 7.85 -24.00
CA LEU A 11 30.68 8.14 -23.17
C LEU A 11 29.60 7.08 -23.46
N THR A 12 29.54 6.03 -22.64
CA THR A 12 28.37 5.15 -22.61
C THR A 12 27.18 5.95 -22.07
N PRO A 13 26.06 6.08 -22.80
CA PRO A 13 24.89 6.73 -22.26
C PRO A 13 24.33 5.89 -21.11
N GLN A 14 24.53 6.35 -19.87
CA GLN A 14 23.74 5.94 -18.72
C GLN A 14 22.27 6.27 -19.01
N SER A 15 21.54 5.26 -19.45
CA SER A 15 20.10 5.31 -19.61
C SER A 15 19.46 4.61 -18.41
N SER A 16 19.76 5.04 -17.19
CA SER A 16 18.95 4.65 -16.02
C SER A 16 17.66 5.46 -16.06
N ARG A 17 16.72 5.05 -16.90
CA ARG A 17 15.34 5.50 -16.80
C ARG A 17 14.71 4.73 -15.63
N ALA A 18 14.72 5.32 -14.45
CA ALA A 18 13.79 4.93 -13.40
C ALA A 18 12.41 5.45 -13.83
N SER A 19 11.63 4.60 -14.49
CA SER A 19 10.19 4.78 -14.51
C SER A 19 9.71 4.47 -13.09
N ILE A 20 9.41 5.50 -12.29
CA ILE A 20 8.46 5.30 -11.19
C ILE A 20 7.16 4.96 -11.91
N GLY A 21 6.90 3.65 -12.05
CA GLY A 21 5.71 3.19 -12.73
C GLY A 21 4.53 3.56 -11.85
N LEU A 22 3.52 4.23 -12.39
CA LEU A 22 2.21 4.32 -11.74
C LEU A 22 1.64 2.92 -11.39
N ALA A 23 2.22 1.84 -11.93
CA ALA A 23 1.90 0.47 -11.60
C ALA A 23 2.51 -0.02 -10.27
N GLU A 24 3.57 0.60 -9.78
CA GLU A 24 4.18 0.24 -8.51
C GLU A 24 3.37 0.83 -7.35
N TRP A 25 3.18 0.04 -6.30
CA TRP A 25 2.48 0.48 -5.11
C TRP A 25 2.97 -0.29 -3.90
N GLN A 26 2.90 0.36 -2.75
CA GLN A 26 3.17 -0.26 -1.46
C GLN A 26 2.17 0.24 -0.42
N VAL A 27 1.77 -0.66 0.45
CA VAL A 27 0.87 -0.40 1.56
C VAL A 27 1.51 -0.91 2.83
N SER A 28 1.60 -0.06 3.83
CA SER A 28 2.00 -0.48 5.17
C SER A 28 0.79 -1.08 5.90
N THR A 29 0.95 -2.26 6.48
CA THR A 29 -0.09 -2.97 7.24
C THR A 29 -0.25 -2.38 8.65
N PRO A 30 -1.33 -2.67 9.40
CA PRO A 30 -1.49 -2.16 10.76
C PRO A 30 -0.30 -2.43 11.70
N GLY A 31 0.27 -3.64 11.61
CA GLY A 31 1.44 -4.07 12.40
C GLY A 31 2.81 -3.75 11.79
N GLY A 32 2.87 -2.83 10.82
CA GLY A 32 4.14 -2.28 10.32
C GLY A 32 4.91 -3.20 9.38
N ASN A 33 4.22 -4.05 8.62
CA ASN A 33 4.78 -4.80 7.49
C ASN A 33 4.40 -4.11 6.18
N LEU A 34 4.90 -4.58 5.05
CA LEU A 34 4.57 -4.05 3.73
C LEU A 34 3.88 -5.09 2.87
N ILE A 35 2.77 -4.70 2.25
CA ILE A 35 2.21 -5.38 1.08
C ILE A 35 2.54 -4.52 -0.13
N LEU A 36 3.15 -5.09 -1.17
CA LEU A 36 3.59 -4.30 -2.32
C LEU A 36 3.51 -5.02 -3.66
N HIS A 37 3.56 -4.20 -4.72
CA HIS A 37 3.83 -4.55 -6.10
C HIS A 37 4.95 -3.62 -6.60
N ALA A 38 6.13 -4.16 -6.87
CA ALA A 38 7.27 -3.37 -7.35
C ALA A 38 8.14 -4.20 -8.31
N ASP A 39 8.75 -3.56 -9.29
CA ASP A 39 9.44 -4.24 -10.40
C ASP A 39 10.58 -5.14 -9.89
N GLY A 40 11.30 -4.72 -8.85
CA GLY A 40 12.37 -5.51 -8.23
C GLY A 40 11.90 -6.79 -7.51
N TRP A 41 10.60 -6.94 -7.26
CA TRP A 41 10.02 -8.06 -6.52
C TRP A 41 9.05 -8.88 -7.36
N LYS A 42 8.38 -8.25 -8.32
CA LYS A 42 7.24 -8.78 -9.06
C LYS A 42 7.54 -10.08 -9.81
N GLU A 43 8.70 -10.18 -10.45
CA GLU A 43 9.05 -11.37 -11.24
C GLU A 43 9.18 -12.61 -10.36
N THR A 44 9.76 -12.48 -9.17
CA THR A 44 10.01 -13.62 -8.26
C THR A 44 8.86 -13.86 -7.29
N TYR A 45 8.19 -12.81 -6.83
CA TYR A 45 7.26 -12.88 -5.71
C TYR A 45 5.86 -12.35 -6.03
N GLY A 46 5.60 -11.79 -7.22
CA GLY A 46 4.34 -11.11 -7.52
C GLY A 46 4.03 -10.01 -6.50
N ASP A 47 2.74 -9.86 -6.17
CA ASP A 47 2.33 -9.09 -5.00
C ASP A 47 2.75 -9.85 -3.74
N CYS A 48 3.39 -9.19 -2.78
CA CYS A 48 3.96 -9.88 -1.64
C CYS A 48 3.79 -9.13 -0.33
N LEU A 49 3.79 -9.89 0.78
CA LEU A 49 3.87 -9.41 2.15
C LEU A 49 5.32 -9.60 2.64
N LYS A 50 5.99 -8.51 3.02
CA LYS A 50 7.38 -8.51 3.48
C LYS A 50 7.58 -7.61 4.70
N ALA A 51 8.78 -7.67 5.26
CA ALA A 51 9.23 -6.72 6.28
C ALA A 51 9.30 -5.29 5.72
N ASP A 52 9.02 -4.28 6.55
CA ASP A 52 9.24 -2.88 6.18
C ASP A 52 10.74 -2.58 6.16
N ASP A 53 11.27 -2.24 4.99
CA ASP A 53 12.70 -1.96 4.82
C ASP A 53 13.13 -0.61 5.44
N SER A 54 12.16 0.24 5.80
CA SER A 54 12.39 1.47 6.57
C SER A 54 12.51 1.22 8.07
N ASP A 55 12.23 0.01 8.56
CA ASP A 55 12.42 -0.34 9.97
C ASP A 55 13.91 -0.41 10.32
N ALA A 56 14.37 0.63 11.03
CA ALA A 56 15.76 0.78 11.45
C ALA A 56 16.21 -0.32 12.43
N THR A 57 15.29 -1.04 13.07
CA THR A 57 15.60 -2.13 14.00
C THR A 57 15.96 -3.44 13.30
N LEU A 58 15.63 -3.57 12.01
CA LEU A 58 15.90 -4.77 11.22
C LEU A 58 17.33 -4.78 10.69
N LEU A 59 17.97 -5.94 10.79
CA LEU A 59 19.22 -6.25 10.09
C LEU A 59 18.99 -6.21 8.57
N PRO A 60 20.03 -5.93 7.75
CA PRO A 60 19.88 -5.88 6.28
C PRO A 60 19.24 -7.14 5.70
N SER A 61 19.63 -8.34 6.15
CA SER A 61 19.06 -9.61 5.71
C SER A 61 17.58 -9.79 6.08
N GLN A 62 17.09 -9.09 7.11
CA GLN A 62 15.69 -9.13 7.51
C GLN A 62 14.83 -8.15 6.71
N ARG A 63 15.41 -7.07 6.17
CA ARG A 63 14.68 -6.09 5.34
C ARG A 63 14.27 -6.64 3.98
N GLU A 64 14.99 -7.65 3.51
CA GLU A 64 14.68 -8.38 2.28
C GLU A 64 13.74 -9.58 2.51
N GLN A 65 13.34 -9.84 3.76
CA GLN A 65 12.53 -11.01 4.09
C GLN A 65 11.10 -10.87 3.56
N VAL A 66 10.75 -11.77 2.64
CA VAL A 66 9.37 -11.99 2.18
C VAL A 66 8.71 -13.04 3.07
N TYR A 67 7.55 -12.71 3.63
CA TYR A 67 6.75 -13.62 4.45
C TYR A 67 5.77 -14.42 3.59
N VAL A 68 5.10 -13.75 2.65
CA VAL A 68 4.15 -14.38 1.72
C VAL A 68 4.36 -13.82 0.33
N SER A 69 4.51 -14.71 -0.66
CA SER A 69 4.60 -14.35 -2.07
C SER A 69 3.28 -14.63 -2.81
N HIS A 70 3.12 -13.99 -3.96
CA HIS A 70 2.02 -14.15 -4.90
C HIS A 70 0.65 -14.01 -4.23
N LEU A 71 0.51 -12.97 -3.43
CA LEU A 71 -0.70 -12.59 -2.72
C LEU A 71 -1.80 -12.31 -3.75
N ARG A 72 -2.97 -12.92 -3.54
CA ARG A 72 -4.17 -12.72 -4.38
C ARG A 72 -5.17 -11.81 -3.70
N ARG A 73 -5.42 -12.08 -2.42
CA ARG A 73 -6.31 -11.29 -1.56
C ARG A 73 -5.89 -11.40 -0.11
N TRP A 74 -6.18 -10.36 0.67
CA TRP A 74 -5.91 -10.32 2.11
C TRP A 74 -7.00 -9.56 2.85
N ARG A 75 -7.06 -9.75 4.17
CA ARG A 75 -7.90 -8.95 5.07
C ARG A 75 -7.22 -8.81 6.41
N TYR A 76 -7.46 -7.69 7.06
CA TYR A 76 -6.84 -7.36 8.34
C TYR A 76 -7.69 -7.84 9.52
N TYR A 77 -7.01 -8.34 10.54
CA TYR A 77 -7.52 -8.62 11.88
C TYR A 77 -6.64 -7.90 12.90
N GLN A 78 -7.08 -7.84 14.16
CA GLN A 78 -6.26 -7.27 15.22
C GLN A 78 -4.95 -8.07 15.38
N GLY A 79 -3.83 -7.52 14.92
CA GLY A 79 -2.50 -8.14 15.00
C GLY A 79 -2.24 -9.29 14.00
N TYR A 80 -3.14 -9.50 13.03
CA TYR A 80 -3.02 -10.60 12.05
C TYR A 80 -3.46 -10.17 10.65
N ILE A 81 -2.93 -10.86 9.65
CA ILE A 81 -3.36 -10.79 8.26
C ILE A 81 -3.79 -12.18 7.82
N ALA A 82 -5.03 -12.31 7.37
CA ALA A 82 -5.51 -13.54 6.73
C ALA A 82 -5.51 -13.33 5.21
N GLY A 83 -5.13 -14.34 4.45
CA GLY A 83 -5.01 -14.18 3.00
C GLY A 83 -5.02 -15.44 2.19
N GLU A 84 -5.03 -15.23 0.88
CA GLU A 84 -4.83 -16.24 -0.16
C GLU A 84 -3.61 -15.85 -0.98
N SER A 85 -2.74 -16.82 -1.20
CA SER A 85 -1.54 -16.76 -2.04
C SER A 85 -1.68 -17.77 -3.19
N GLN A 86 -0.72 -17.79 -4.11
CA GLN A 86 -0.65 -18.81 -5.17
C GLN A 86 -0.67 -20.25 -4.62
N THR A 87 -0.08 -20.50 -3.45
CA THR A 87 0.10 -21.84 -2.88
C THR A 87 -0.98 -22.24 -1.87
N GLY A 88 -1.94 -21.36 -1.57
CA GLY A 88 -3.01 -21.64 -0.61
C GLY A 88 -3.31 -20.46 0.31
N PHE A 89 -3.92 -20.76 1.45
CA PHE A 89 -4.39 -19.77 2.42
C PHE A 89 -3.36 -19.58 3.53
N PHE A 90 -3.35 -18.41 4.16
CA PHE A 90 -2.44 -18.14 5.25
C PHE A 90 -3.06 -17.28 6.35
N LEU A 91 -2.49 -17.39 7.54
CA LEU A 91 -2.65 -16.48 8.65
C LEU A 91 -1.28 -16.03 9.11
N PHE A 92 -0.98 -14.75 8.92
CA PHE A 92 0.26 -14.12 9.33
C PHE A 92 0.05 -13.36 10.63
N ASN A 93 0.91 -13.60 11.62
CA ASN A 93 0.94 -12.86 12.88
C ASN A 93 1.88 -11.66 12.73
N GLU A 94 1.35 -10.45 12.87
CA GLU A 94 2.12 -9.23 12.63
C GLU A 94 3.17 -8.93 13.70
N VAL A 95 3.02 -9.51 14.90
CA VAL A 95 3.95 -9.34 16.02
C VAL A 95 5.08 -10.36 15.93
N SER A 96 4.75 -11.65 15.83
CA SER A 96 5.77 -12.71 15.78
C SER A 96 6.37 -12.90 14.39
N LYS A 97 5.81 -12.26 13.36
CA LYS A 97 6.19 -12.37 11.95
C LYS A 97 6.10 -13.80 11.41
N GLN A 98 5.32 -14.66 12.05
CA GLN A 98 5.12 -16.05 11.66
C GLN A 98 3.93 -16.20 10.71
N VAL A 99 4.10 -17.06 9.70
CA VAL A 99 3.06 -17.45 8.76
C VAL A 99 2.59 -18.87 9.09
N THR A 100 1.30 -19.06 9.30
CA THR A 100 0.66 -20.38 9.29
C THR A 100 -0.04 -20.59 7.95
N ALA A 101 0.31 -21.65 7.24
CA ALA A 101 -0.26 -21.98 5.94
C ALA A 101 -1.39 -23.01 6.06
N PHE A 102 -2.36 -22.93 5.15
CA PHE A 102 -3.53 -23.80 5.09
C PHE A 102 -3.83 -24.16 3.63
N SER A 103 -4.27 -25.39 3.40
CA SER A 103 -4.60 -25.88 2.06
C SER A 103 -5.96 -25.40 1.53
N HIS A 104 -6.89 -24.96 2.41
CA HIS A 104 -8.21 -24.49 2.02
C HIS A 104 -8.80 -23.45 2.99
N GLU A 105 -9.75 -22.66 2.50
CA GLU A 105 -10.32 -21.49 3.21
C GLU A 105 -11.01 -21.87 4.53
N GLN A 106 -11.63 -23.06 4.60
CA GLN A 106 -12.28 -23.54 5.82
C GLN A 106 -11.29 -23.74 6.97
N ALA A 107 -10.08 -24.26 6.69
CA ALA A 107 -9.06 -24.44 7.73
C ALA A 107 -8.53 -23.10 8.25
N LEU A 108 -8.33 -22.12 7.35
CA LEU A 108 -8.02 -20.74 7.75
C LEU A 108 -9.14 -20.16 8.63
N SER A 109 -10.40 -20.37 8.25
CA SER A 109 -11.56 -19.86 9.00
C SER A 109 -11.65 -20.47 10.40
N GLN A 110 -11.38 -21.77 10.53
CA GLN A 110 -11.30 -22.44 11.83
C GLN A 110 -10.15 -21.86 12.68
N ALA A 111 -8.96 -21.67 12.11
CA ALA A 111 -7.83 -21.09 12.84
C ALA A 111 -8.08 -19.66 13.32
N ILE A 112 -8.82 -18.86 12.54
CA ILE A 112 -9.27 -17.51 12.93
C ILE A 112 -10.23 -17.59 14.13
N ALA A 113 -11.18 -18.54 14.10
CA ALA A 113 -12.13 -18.77 15.17
C ALA A 113 -11.45 -19.26 16.46
N ASP A 114 -10.55 -20.25 16.36
CA ASP A 114 -9.81 -20.83 17.48
C ASP A 114 -8.93 -19.79 18.19
N LYS A 115 -8.39 -18.83 17.43
CA LYS A 115 -7.62 -17.70 17.97
C LYS A 115 -8.49 -16.56 18.54
N GLY A 116 -9.80 -16.61 18.36
CA GLY A 116 -10.72 -15.58 18.83
C GLY A 116 -10.47 -14.21 18.20
N LEU A 117 -10.05 -14.14 16.93
CA LEU A 117 -9.68 -12.87 16.28
C LEU A 117 -10.88 -11.92 16.04
N GLY A 118 -12.11 -12.40 16.24
CA GLY A 118 -13.31 -11.61 16.09
C GLY A 118 -13.64 -11.27 14.64
N GLN A 119 -14.25 -10.10 14.43
CA GLN A 119 -14.60 -9.61 13.11
C GLN A 119 -13.37 -9.00 12.40
N PRO A 120 -13.27 -9.14 11.07
CA PRO A 120 -12.19 -8.52 10.33
C PRO A 120 -12.31 -6.99 10.36
N LYS A 121 -11.16 -6.30 10.35
CA LYS A 121 -11.06 -4.84 10.27
C LYS A 121 -11.25 -4.31 8.84
N SER A 122 -11.20 -5.19 7.85
CA SER A 122 -11.39 -4.86 6.44
C SER A 122 -12.24 -5.91 5.73
N ASN A 123 -12.80 -5.53 4.59
CA ASN A 123 -13.22 -6.51 3.61
C ASN A 123 -12.00 -7.26 3.05
N TRP A 124 -12.25 -8.25 2.18
CA TRP A 124 -11.20 -8.80 1.33
C TRP A 124 -10.67 -7.71 0.39
N LEU A 125 -9.37 -7.49 0.46
CA LEU A 125 -8.59 -6.56 -0.34
C LEU A 125 -7.80 -7.32 -1.39
N THR A 126 -7.52 -6.67 -2.51
CA THR A 126 -6.80 -7.19 -3.67
C THR A 126 -5.71 -6.22 -4.10
N SER A 127 -4.91 -6.61 -5.09
CA SER A 127 -3.90 -5.74 -5.72
C SER A 127 -4.46 -4.35 -6.08
N GLN A 128 -5.68 -4.30 -6.61
CA GLN A 128 -6.34 -3.06 -7.00
C GLN A 128 -6.64 -2.15 -5.80
N ASP A 129 -6.99 -2.73 -4.65
CA ASP A 129 -7.22 -1.99 -3.41
C ASP A 129 -5.90 -1.48 -2.83
N GLY A 130 -4.82 -2.27 -2.93
CA GLY A 130 -3.47 -1.87 -2.55
C GLY A 130 -2.99 -0.67 -3.38
N TRP A 131 -3.20 -0.71 -4.70
CA TRP A 131 -2.94 0.43 -5.59
C TRP A 131 -3.78 1.64 -5.20
N ALA A 132 -5.09 1.47 -5.01
CA ALA A 132 -5.97 2.57 -4.63
C ALA A 132 -5.59 3.22 -3.30
N GLU A 133 -5.13 2.42 -2.33
CA GLU A 133 -4.61 2.93 -1.07
C GLU A 133 -3.30 3.71 -1.29
N ALA A 134 -2.32 3.16 -2.00
CA ALA A 134 -1.02 3.82 -2.18
C ALA A 134 -1.14 5.22 -2.81
N TRP A 135 -2.16 5.42 -3.64
CA TRP A 135 -2.42 6.68 -4.34
C TRP A 135 -3.61 7.47 -3.77
N PHE A 136 -4.09 7.11 -2.57
CA PHE A 136 -5.40 7.54 -2.09
C PHE A 136 -5.64 9.06 -2.06
N PRO A 137 -4.76 9.92 -1.48
CA PRO A 137 -5.09 11.34 -1.31
C PRO A 137 -5.32 12.05 -2.63
N GLU A 138 -4.42 11.82 -3.59
CA GLU A 138 -4.42 12.52 -4.88
C GLU A 138 -5.36 11.87 -5.90
N MET A 139 -5.41 10.53 -5.96
CA MET A 139 -6.12 9.80 -7.02
C MET A 139 -7.51 9.34 -6.61
N VAL A 140 -7.84 9.32 -5.31
CA VAL A 140 -9.14 8.84 -4.81
C VAL A 140 -9.85 9.88 -3.96
N TRP A 141 -9.24 10.35 -2.88
CA TRP A 141 -9.88 11.22 -1.89
C TRP A 141 -10.34 12.54 -2.49
N GLN A 142 -9.42 13.30 -3.09
CA GLN A 142 -9.74 14.60 -3.67
C GLN A 142 -10.74 14.48 -4.84
N PRO A 143 -10.53 13.61 -5.85
CA PRO A 143 -11.51 13.41 -6.93
C PRO A 143 -12.89 12.95 -6.43
N CYS A 144 -12.95 12.08 -5.42
CA CYS A 144 -14.22 11.62 -4.88
C CYS A 144 -14.97 12.70 -4.11
N LYS A 145 -14.27 13.57 -3.36
CA LYS A 145 -14.91 14.72 -2.71
C LYS A 145 -15.50 15.69 -3.73
N GLU A 146 -14.77 15.95 -4.82
CA GLU A 146 -15.26 16.79 -5.93
C GLU A 146 -16.46 16.18 -6.64
N LEU A 147 -16.43 14.88 -6.94
CA LEU A 147 -17.55 14.21 -7.59
C LEU A 147 -18.81 14.19 -6.70
N LEU A 148 -18.63 13.95 -5.40
CA LEU A 148 -19.76 13.86 -4.47
C LEU A 148 -20.36 15.23 -4.13
N SER A 149 -19.60 16.33 -4.22
CA SER A 149 -20.10 17.70 -3.99
C SER A 149 -20.92 18.26 -5.15
N GLN A 150 -20.79 17.71 -6.36
CA GLN A 150 -21.53 18.17 -7.54
C GLN A 150 -23.01 17.73 -7.48
N SER A 151 -23.93 18.68 -7.68
CA SER A 151 -25.39 18.46 -7.61
C SER A 151 -25.94 17.66 -8.79
N THR A 152 -25.25 17.62 -9.93
CA THR A 152 -25.61 16.88 -11.13
C THR A 152 -24.56 15.83 -11.48
N ASN A 153 -24.96 14.76 -12.17
CA ASN A 153 -24.06 13.72 -12.67
C ASN A 153 -23.17 14.28 -13.79
N ARG A 154 -22.16 15.08 -13.44
CA ARG A 154 -21.05 15.33 -14.34
C ARG A 154 -20.18 14.08 -14.36
N GLN A 155 -19.88 13.57 -15.55
CA GLN A 155 -18.86 12.54 -15.66
C GLN A 155 -17.52 13.16 -15.22
N PRO A 156 -16.73 12.45 -14.39
CA PRO A 156 -15.43 12.95 -13.97
C PRO A 156 -14.59 13.32 -15.20
N GLY A 157 -13.88 14.45 -15.11
CA GLY A 157 -12.96 14.90 -16.15
C GLY A 157 -11.91 13.83 -16.48
N LYS A 158 -11.31 13.90 -17.67
CA LYS A 158 -10.30 12.95 -18.15
C LYS A 158 -9.14 12.82 -17.14
N GLY A 159 -9.22 11.80 -16.30
CA GLY A 159 -8.25 11.39 -15.29
C GLY A 159 -8.42 9.89 -15.03
N PHE A 160 -7.37 9.23 -14.53
CA PHE A 160 -7.31 7.77 -14.45
C PHE A 160 -8.49 7.16 -13.66
N SER A 161 -9.33 6.43 -14.39
CA SER A 161 -10.44 5.54 -13.96
C SER A 161 -11.79 6.19 -13.58
N PRO A 162 -12.92 5.67 -14.10
CA PRO A 162 -14.25 6.16 -13.76
C PRO A 162 -14.63 5.72 -12.34
N VAL A 163 -14.34 6.54 -11.34
CA VAL A 163 -14.88 6.31 -9.99
C VAL A 163 -16.35 6.70 -10.00
N SER A 164 -17.24 5.72 -9.90
CA SER A 164 -18.67 5.97 -9.72
C SER A 164 -18.94 6.63 -8.37
N ARG A 165 -20.06 7.36 -8.24
CA ARG A 165 -20.47 7.94 -6.95
C ARG A 165 -20.61 6.86 -5.86
N ALA A 166 -21.00 5.64 -6.22
CA ALA A 166 -21.08 4.52 -5.29
C ALA A 166 -19.69 4.10 -4.78
N GLN A 167 -18.71 3.95 -5.68
CA GLN A 167 -17.32 3.67 -5.31
C GLN A 167 -16.74 4.79 -4.45
N CYS A 168 -17.02 6.06 -4.78
CA CYS A 168 -16.57 7.19 -3.96
C CYS A 168 -17.18 7.19 -2.55
N ARG A 169 -18.48 6.89 -2.42
CA ARG A 169 -19.12 6.76 -1.09
C ARG A 169 -18.50 5.63 -0.28
N GLN A 170 -18.15 4.52 -0.93
CA GLN A 170 -17.48 3.41 -0.26
C GLN A 170 -16.06 3.80 0.18
N ALA A 171 -15.26 4.39 -0.72
CA ALA A 171 -13.89 4.82 -0.44
C ALA A 171 -13.81 5.87 0.67
N LEU A 172 -14.79 6.78 0.74
CA LEU A 172 -14.91 7.82 1.77
C LEU A 172 -15.82 7.40 2.94
N SER A 173 -16.16 6.11 3.06
CA SER A 173 -16.94 5.61 4.18
C SER A 173 -16.14 5.67 5.49
N LYS A 174 -16.83 5.76 6.62
CA LYS A 174 -16.19 5.75 7.95
C LYS A 174 -15.29 4.52 8.15
N SER A 175 -15.73 3.35 7.68
CA SER A 175 -14.96 2.10 7.79
C SER A 175 -13.69 2.12 6.94
N SER A 176 -13.75 2.64 5.72
CA SER A 176 -12.57 2.73 4.85
C SER A 176 -11.55 3.72 5.40
N LEU A 177 -12.01 4.89 5.87
CA LEU A 177 -11.13 5.89 6.45
C LEU A 177 -10.52 5.42 7.80
N ALA A 178 -11.30 4.69 8.62
CA ALA A 178 -10.76 4.05 9.82
C ALA A 178 -9.65 3.05 9.47
N LEU A 179 -9.82 2.26 8.40
CA LEU A 179 -8.76 1.38 7.92
C LEU A 179 -7.51 2.16 7.48
N TYR A 180 -7.67 3.20 6.67
CA TYR A 180 -6.54 4.03 6.22
C TYR A 180 -5.77 4.70 7.37
N ARG A 181 -6.45 4.98 8.48
CA ARG A 181 -5.84 5.50 9.71
C ARG A 181 -5.00 4.45 10.44
N GLU A 182 -5.26 3.16 10.25
CA GLU A 182 -4.43 2.09 10.79
C GLU A 182 -3.31 1.65 9.83
N THR A 183 -3.45 1.92 8.54
CA THR A 183 -2.48 1.51 7.51
C THR A 183 -1.53 2.64 7.10
N THR A 184 -1.17 2.70 5.81
CA THR A 184 -0.17 3.61 5.24
C THR A 184 -0.39 5.06 5.67
N TRP A 185 -1.61 5.55 5.50
CA TRP A 185 -1.91 6.97 5.63
C TRP A 185 -1.99 7.46 7.06
N GLY A 186 -2.41 6.64 8.02
CA GLY A 186 -2.35 7.00 9.44
C GLY A 186 -0.94 7.35 9.88
N ARG A 187 0.03 6.49 9.54
CA ARG A 187 1.46 6.72 9.82
C ARG A 187 2.01 7.91 9.05
N GLN A 188 1.73 8.01 7.76
CA GLN A 188 2.20 9.13 6.95
C GLN A 188 1.65 10.46 7.46
N CYS A 189 0.38 10.52 7.83
CA CYS A 189 -0.24 11.73 8.37
C CYS A 189 0.31 12.10 9.76
N GLN A 190 0.59 11.13 10.63
CA GLN A 190 1.27 11.40 11.89
C GLN A 190 2.67 11.98 11.67
N ARG A 191 3.45 11.43 10.73
CA ARG A 191 4.78 11.96 10.35
C ARG A 191 4.67 13.34 9.70
N PHE A 192 3.64 13.56 8.90
CA PHE A 192 3.41 14.84 8.23
C PHE A 192 3.07 15.95 9.22
N GLN A 193 2.29 15.66 10.27
CA GLN A 193 1.97 16.63 11.33
C GLN A 193 3.18 17.12 12.11
N THR A 194 4.25 16.32 12.20
CA THR A 194 5.49 16.71 12.86
C THR A 194 6.51 17.36 11.91
N ALA A 195 6.23 17.38 10.61
CA ALA A 195 7.08 18.05 9.61
C ALA A 195 7.01 19.58 9.75
N PRO A 196 8.06 20.33 9.31
CA PRO A 196 8.04 21.79 9.31
C PRO A 196 6.82 22.36 8.56
N VAL A 197 6.28 23.47 9.07
CA VAL A 197 5.09 24.14 8.47
C VAL A 197 5.31 24.48 7.00
N SER A 198 6.54 24.87 6.62
CA SER A 198 6.90 25.14 5.22
C SER A 198 6.73 23.92 4.32
N THR A 199 7.05 22.72 4.81
CA THR A 199 6.83 21.46 4.09
C THR A 199 5.35 21.15 3.99
N GLN A 200 4.58 21.41 5.04
CA GLN A 200 3.14 21.17 5.03
C GLN A 200 2.43 22.06 4.00
N GLN A 201 2.79 23.35 3.96
CA GLN A 201 2.24 24.31 3.00
C GLN A 201 2.55 24.00 1.54
N GLN A 202 3.62 23.24 1.26
CA GLN A 202 3.97 22.79 -0.08
C GLN A 202 3.11 21.62 -0.57
N GLN A 203 2.32 20.97 0.31
CA GLN A 203 1.51 19.79 0.00
C GLN A 203 0.07 19.96 0.50
N PRO A 204 -0.71 20.89 -0.08
CA PRO A 204 -2.03 21.28 0.43
C PRO A 204 -3.07 20.14 0.40
N THR A 205 -3.06 19.28 -0.62
CA THR A 205 -3.96 18.11 -0.68
C THR A 205 -3.68 17.14 0.47
N LEU A 206 -2.40 16.79 0.67
CA LEU A 206 -1.99 15.91 1.75
C LEU A 206 -2.31 16.49 3.12
N GLN A 207 -2.08 17.79 3.32
CA GLN A 207 -2.45 18.48 4.55
C GLN A 207 -3.94 18.35 4.85
N ALA A 208 -4.80 18.70 3.88
CA ALA A 208 -6.26 18.63 4.06
C ALA A 208 -6.74 17.19 4.30
N PHE A 209 -6.17 16.22 3.59
CA PHE A 209 -6.45 14.81 3.81
C PHE A 209 -6.06 14.34 5.22
N CYS A 210 -4.86 14.69 5.69
CA CYS A 210 -4.38 14.29 7.01
C CYS A 210 -5.17 14.94 8.16
N GLU A 211 -5.59 16.19 8.01
CA GLU A 211 -6.49 16.84 8.96
C GLU A 211 -7.85 16.13 9.04
N GLU A 212 -8.38 15.64 7.92
CA GLU A 212 -9.63 14.88 7.88
C GLU A 212 -9.45 13.48 8.47
N LEU A 213 -8.44 12.74 8.02
CA LEU A 213 -8.19 11.36 8.41
C LEU A 213 -7.97 11.22 9.92
N LEU A 214 -7.20 12.14 10.52
CA LEU A 214 -6.84 12.06 11.94
C LEU A 214 -7.95 12.54 12.88
N ARG A 215 -9.02 13.18 12.37
CA ARG A 215 -10.22 13.53 13.15
C ARG A 215 -11.21 12.38 13.28
N ILE A 216 -11.09 11.36 12.44
CA ILE A 216 -11.97 10.19 12.48
C ILE A 216 -11.59 9.35 13.69
N PRO A 217 -12.53 9.02 14.58
CA PRO A 217 -12.24 8.34 15.85
C PRO A 217 -11.59 6.97 15.67
#